data_AF-A0A846UVV1-F1
#
_entry.id   AF-A0A846UVV1-F1
#
_cell.length_a   1.000
_cell.length_b   1.000
_cell.length_c   1.000
_cell.angle_alpha   90.00
_cell.angle_beta   90.00
_cell.angle_gamma   90.00
#
_symmetry.space_group_name_H-M   'P 1'
#
loop_
_entity.id
_entity.type
_entity.pdbx_description
1 polymer ?
#
loop_
_entity_poly.entity_id
_entity_poly.type
_entity_poly.pdbx_seq_one_letter_code
_entity_poly.pdbx_strand_id
1 'polypeptide(L)'
;MNKSCNDNRRASSALRVSVLAACLALYGMTDASAQNAPTGTTTGGAGATANGDRGTALGENALADEADATTTGAGSAALGVAASAYGASSIANASESVAMGYRSFANDANSTALGANASAFGYGASAFGSGASTNAGYATAAGFGSVASGLASTAYGESAQATAAGSVAIGGRALDGDGKLVLTDDAGAPIEAAATSSGILGTAVGAGASAAGAGASAFGAGAEASGADSAALGSLAKARADKAVAIGSEATVTGASGVALGADSSASMVNSVALGAGSKALRANTVSVGSAGAERQITDVAAGTQATDAVNLSQLQSVLGSSVGSINVGLGELSSRLAALDQRVAAGSAKDPGPAIGYTPDPAAATGSQVQEALSTAKSYADAGDRQTLTQAKAYTDQKLGNLASRRELDDLRRHVDDQFNTLDTRINRVGAIGVAMSLMSSSTQGFDGSSLGVAVGGYRGQGALSVGFSRQISSRARLTLGTAIAGGGETAGGMGLGIGL
;
A
#
# COMPACT_ATOMS: atom_id res chain seq x y z
N MET A 1 -20.94 29.68 -9.49
CA MET A 1 -22.03 30.23 -8.65
C MET A 1 -23.39 29.55 -8.88
N ASN A 2 -23.42 28.24 -9.15
CA ASN A 2 -24.67 27.53 -9.51
C ASN A 2 -24.89 26.24 -8.71
N LYS A 3 -24.33 26.14 -7.50
CA LYS A 3 -24.38 24.94 -6.65
C LYS A 3 -24.93 25.18 -5.23
N SER A 4 -24.94 26.43 -4.76
CA SER A 4 -25.43 26.79 -3.41
C SER A 4 -26.96 26.95 -3.31
N CYS A 5 -27.68 26.93 -4.44
CA CYS A 5 -29.13 27.18 -4.47
C CYS A 5 -30.00 25.91 -4.49
N ASN A 6 -29.39 24.72 -4.61
CA ASN A 6 -30.12 23.45 -4.70
C ASN A 6 -30.12 22.64 -3.38
N ASP A 7 -29.10 22.80 -2.54
CA ASP A 7 -29.02 22.08 -1.26
C ASP A 7 -29.96 22.64 -0.17
N ASN A 8 -30.39 23.90 -0.30
CA ASN A 8 -31.37 24.50 0.62
C ASN A 8 -32.84 24.09 0.37
N ARG A 9 -33.14 23.36 -0.71
CA ARG A 9 -34.53 22.92 -1.00
C ARG A 9 -34.89 21.56 -0.41
N ARG A 10 -33.92 20.69 -0.09
CA ARG A 10 -34.20 19.37 0.51
C ARG A 10 -34.27 19.39 2.04
N ALA A 11 -33.57 20.32 2.70
CA ALA A 11 -33.70 20.53 4.14
C ALA A 11 -34.97 21.33 4.53
N SER A 12 -35.54 22.10 3.60
CA SER A 12 -36.75 22.91 3.84
C SER A 12 -38.07 22.14 3.59
N SER A 13 -38.05 20.96 2.96
CA SER A 13 -39.29 20.23 2.65
C SER A 13 -39.81 19.42 3.84
N ALA A 14 -38.93 18.88 4.69
CA ALA A 14 -39.34 18.13 5.89
C ALA A 14 -39.98 19.04 6.96
N LEU A 15 -39.51 20.29 7.08
CA LEU A 15 -40.04 21.25 8.06
C LEU A 15 -41.32 21.98 7.58
N ARG A 16 -41.63 21.93 6.27
CA ARG A 16 -42.82 22.57 5.70
C ARG A 16 -44.04 21.64 5.63
N VAL A 17 -43.85 20.33 5.68
CA VAL A 17 -44.97 19.37 5.69
C VAL A 17 -45.61 19.30 7.09
N SER A 18 -44.85 19.46 8.16
CA SER A 18 -45.37 19.47 9.54
C SER A 18 -46.19 20.71 9.90
N VAL A 19 -45.88 21.88 9.34
CA VAL A 19 -46.65 23.11 9.58
C VAL A 19 -47.90 23.20 8.70
N LEU A 20 -47.92 22.54 7.54
CA LEU A 20 -49.09 22.52 6.67
C LEU A 20 -50.18 21.53 7.14
N ALA A 21 -49.81 20.45 7.83
CA ALA A 21 -50.75 19.54 8.50
C ALA A 21 -51.47 20.22 9.68
N ALA A 22 -50.79 21.11 10.41
CA ALA A 22 -51.38 21.85 11.53
C ALA A 22 -52.34 22.97 11.10
N CYS A 23 -52.28 23.46 9.85
CA CYS A 23 -53.14 24.56 9.37
C CYS A 23 -54.41 24.08 8.64
N LEU A 24 -54.47 22.82 8.18
CA LEU A 24 -55.65 22.30 7.47
C LEU A 24 -56.75 21.80 8.42
N ALA A 25 -56.47 21.67 9.72
CA ALA A 25 -57.44 21.26 10.74
C ALA A 25 -58.42 22.37 11.18
N LEU A 26 -58.23 23.63 10.75
CA LEU A 26 -59.03 24.78 11.23
C LEU A 26 -60.14 25.27 10.28
N TYR A 27 -60.35 24.68 9.10
CA TYR A 27 -61.34 25.21 8.12
C TYR A 27 -62.19 24.17 7.36
N GLY A 28 -62.44 23.00 7.94
CA GLY A 28 -63.27 21.97 7.29
C GLY A 28 -64.07 21.12 8.26
N MET A 29 -65.08 21.69 8.92
CA MET A 29 -66.09 20.92 9.66
C MET A 29 -67.50 21.27 9.20
N THR A 30 -67.90 20.72 8.05
CA THR A 30 -69.31 20.49 7.70
C THR A 30 -69.41 19.12 7.02
N ASP A 31 -69.40 18.07 7.84
CA ASP A 31 -70.28 16.89 7.73
C ASP A 31 -69.79 15.81 8.70
N ALA A 32 -70.52 15.68 9.81
CA ALA A 32 -70.31 14.63 10.80
C ALA A 32 -70.91 13.32 10.29
N SER A 33 -70.13 12.52 9.57
CA SER A 33 -70.27 11.06 9.66
C SER A 33 -69.61 10.62 10.97
N ALA A 34 -70.36 9.93 11.83
CA ALA A 34 -69.90 9.42 13.11
C ALA A 34 -68.60 8.61 12.98
N GLN A 35 -67.45 9.27 13.17
CA GLN A 35 -66.26 8.60 13.66
C GLN A 35 -66.50 8.38 15.14
N ASN A 36 -66.52 7.11 15.57
CA ASN A 36 -66.63 6.78 16.99
C ASN A 36 -65.58 7.59 17.74
N ALA A 37 -66.00 8.29 18.80
CA ALA A 37 -65.05 8.93 19.72
C ALA A 37 -64.04 7.86 20.19
N PRO A 38 -62.74 8.19 20.27
CA PRO A 38 -61.73 7.22 20.65
C PRO A 38 -62.05 6.62 22.02
N THR A 39 -61.91 5.31 22.13
CA THR A 39 -62.25 4.52 23.31
C THR A 39 -61.01 4.23 24.15
N GLY A 40 -61.13 4.28 25.49
CA GLY A 40 -60.05 3.88 26.40
C GLY A 40 -58.84 4.83 26.45
N THR A 41 -59.01 6.10 26.10
CA THR A 41 -57.92 7.10 26.12
C THR A 41 -57.59 7.58 27.54
N THR A 42 -56.35 7.99 27.76
CA THR A 42 -55.87 8.64 28.98
C THR A 42 -55.19 9.95 28.64
N THR A 43 -55.76 11.08 29.06
CA THR A 43 -55.18 12.41 28.85
C THR A 43 -54.92 13.12 30.17
N GLY A 44 -53.75 13.76 30.33
CA GLY A 44 -53.43 14.51 31.53
C GLY A 44 -52.45 15.65 31.26
N GLY A 45 -52.87 16.89 31.51
CA GLY A 45 -52.08 18.10 31.21
C GLY A 45 -52.88 19.09 30.36
N ALA A 46 -52.56 20.39 30.47
CA ALA A 46 -53.24 21.40 29.66
C ALA A 46 -52.93 21.19 28.17
N GLY A 47 -53.95 21.10 27.32
CA GLY A 47 -53.79 20.89 25.88
C GLY A 47 -53.35 19.48 25.46
N ALA A 48 -53.26 18.51 26.38
CA ALA A 48 -52.96 17.12 26.04
C ALA A 48 -54.10 16.51 25.21
N THR A 49 -53.75 15.82 24.12
CA THR A 49 -54.71 15.28 23.15
C THR A 49 -54.38 13.81 22.85
N ALA A 50 -55.39 12.93 22.96
CA ALA A 50 -55.30 11.54 22.52
C ALA A 50 -56.43 11.26 21.50
N ASN A 51 -56.08 11.15 20.22
CA ASN A 51 -57.02 11.01 19.10
C ASN A 51 -57.33 9.54 18.76
N GLY A 52 -56.37 8.63 18.98
CA GLY A 52 -56.53 7.20 18.69
C GLY A 52 -57.12 6.39 19.85
N ASP A 53 -57.74 5.25 19.52
CA ASP A 53 -58.20 4.27 20.51
C ASP A 53 -57.06 3.82 21.44
N ARG A 54 -57.33 3.71 22.74
CA ARG A 54 -56.36 3.34 23.79
C ARG A 54 -55.12 4.26 23.86
N GLY A 55 -55.18 5.45 23.27
CA GLY A 55 -54.09 6.42 23.30
C GLY A 55 -53.87 7.02 24.69
N THR A 56 -52.61 7.22 25.08
CA THR A 56 -52.22 7.86 26.34
C THR A 56 -51.40 9.12 26.05
N ALA A 57 -51.87 10.30 26.48
CA ALA A 57 -51.17 11.57 26.33
C ALA A 57 -51.03 12.31 27.67
N LEU A 58 -49.81 12.34 28.21
CA LEU A 58 -49.51 12.96 29.50
C LEU A 58 -48.47 14.09 29.34
N GLY A 59 -48.79 15.30 29.78
CA GLY A 59 -47.94 16.50 29.66
C GLY A 59 -48.64 17.65 28.95
N GLU A 60 -48.19 18.88 29.20
CA GLU A 60 -48.71 20.05 28.50
C GLU A 60 -48.51 19.90 26.97
N ASN A 61 -49.59 20.04 26.19
CA ASN A 61 -49.59 19.91 24.73
C ASN A 61 -49.01 18.56 24.21
N ALA A 62 -49.11 17.49 25.00
CA ALA A 62 -48.71 16.16 24.54
C ALA A 62 -49.75 15.58 23.55
N LEU A 63 -49.31 14.94 22.46
CA LEU A 63 -50.18 14.41 21.41
C LEU A 63 -49.97 12.90 21.20
N ALA A 64 -51.01 12.09 21.41
CA ALA A 64 -51.08 10.70 20.96
C ALA A 64 -52.11 10.60 19.82
N ASP A 65 -51.65 10.51 18.57
CA ASP A 65 -52.52 10.71 17.39
C ASP A 65 -53.22 9.42 16.94
N GLU A 66 -52.51 8.30 16.97
CA GLU A 66 -52.97 7.01 16.42
C GLU A 66 -53.32 6.00 17.53
N ALA A 67 -53.93 4.87 17.14
CA ALA A 67 -54.32 3.82 18.09
C ALA A 67 -53.12 3.27 18.86
N ASP A 68 -53.31 2.99 20.14
CA ASP A 68 -52.29 2.49 21.08
C ASP A 68 -51.05 3.40 21.26
N ALA A 69 -51.09 4.64 20.73
CA ALA A 69 -49.98 5.58 20.87
C ALA A 69 -49.86 6.07 22.32
N THR A 70 -48.64 6.11 22.84
CA THR A 70 -48.35 6.57 24.21
C THR A 70 -47.34 7.70 24.15
N THR A 71 -47.68 8.84 24.76
CA THR A 71 -46.78 9.98 24.87
C THR A 71 -46.77 10.53 26.30
N THR A 72 -45.59 10.83 26.83
CA THR A 72 -45.40 11.43 28.16
C THR A 72 -44.29 12.47 28.14
N GLY A 73 -44.63 13.74 28.34
CA GLY A 73 -43.71 14.87 28.35
C GLY A 73 -44.34 16.11 27.72
N ALA A 74 -43.95 17.31 28.19
CA ALA A 74 -44.45 18.55 27.62
C ALA A 74 -44.05 18.67 26.13
N GLY A 75 -45.04 18.91 25.27
CA GLY A 75 -44.89 19.00 23.82
C GLY A 75 -44.38 17.73 23.13
N SER A 76 -44.50 16.57 23.77
CA SER A 76 -44.16 15.27 23.17
C SER A 76 -45.25 14.80 22.20
N ALA A 77 -44.89 14.03 21.18
CA ALA A 77 -45.84 13.53 20.19
C ALA A 77 -45.57 12.08 19.78
N ALA A 78 -46.58 11.22 19.88
CA ALA A 78 -46.62 9.88 19.31
C ALA A 78 -47.66 9.86 18.17
N LEU A 79 -47.19 9.84 16.92
CA LEU A 79 -47.99 10.07 15.71
C LEU A 79 -48.30 8.79 14.91
N GLY A 80 -47.69 7.66 15.28
CA GLY A 80 -47.93 6.37 14.62
C GLY A 80 -48.67 5.37 15.51
N VAL A 81 -49.25 4.34 14.89
CA VAL A 81 -49.91 3.24 15.61
C VAL A 81 -48.92 2.57 16.57
N ALA A 82 -49.30 2.39 17.83
CA ALA A 82 -48.45 1.86 18.90
C ALA A 82 -47.11 2.61 19.07
N ALA A 83 -47.00 3.86 18.59
CA ALA A 83 -45.80 4.68 18.78
C ALA A 83 -45.66 5.13 20.24
N SER A 84 -44.43 5.29 20.71
CA SER A 84 -44.14 5.64 22.10
C SER A 84 -43.15 6.81 22.19
N ALA A 85 -43.60 7.95 22.72
CA ALA A 85 -42.76 9.15 22.91
C ALA A 85 -42.65 9.52 24.40
N TYR A 86 -41.46 9.42 24.98
CA TYR A 86 -41.21 9.73 26.40
C TYR A 86 -40.15 10.84 26.53
N GLY A 87 -40.44 11.90 27.29
CA GLY A 87 -39.57 13.06 27.47
C GLY A 87 -40.11 14.33 26.81
N ALA A 88 -39.71 15.50 27.30
CA ALA A 88 -40.18 16.76 26.74
C ALA A 88 -39.70 16.93 25.28
N SER A 89 -40.63 17.31 24.40
CA SER A 89 -40.42 17.49 22.96
C SER A 89 -39.89 16.26 22.20
N SER A 90 -40.05 15.04 22.74
CA SER A 90 -39.76 13.81 21.98
C SER A 90 -40.85 13.55 20.94
N ILE A 91 -40.48 12.97 19.80
CA ILE A 91 -41.40 12.68 18.71
C ILE A 91 -41.16 11.26 18.18
N ALA A 92 -42.20 10.43 18.23
CA ALA A 92 -42.26 9.11 17.61
C ALA A 92 -43.26 9.17 16.44
N ASN A 93 -42.77 9.28 15.20
CA ASN A 93 -43.54 9.71 14.03
C ASN A 93 -44.26 8.58 13.28
N ALA A 94 -43.81 7.34 13.45
CA ALA A 94 -44.27 6.21 12.64
C ALA A 94 -44.71 5.00 13.50
N SER A 95 -45.34 4.02 12.87
CA SER A 95 -45.85 2.81 13.54
C SER A 95 -44.75 2.10 14.33
N GLU A 96 -45.07 1.71 15.58
CA GLU A 96 -44.16 0.97 16.48
C GLU A 96 -42.83 1.70 16.76
N SER A 97 -42.75 3.00 16.47
CA SER A 97 -41.54 3.79 16.74
C SER A 97 -41.45 4.21 18.20
N VAL A 98 -40.23 4.30 18.73
CA VAL A 98 -39.96 4.63 20.13
C VAL A 98 -38.98 5.79 20.21
N ALA A 99 -39.39 6.91 20.80
CA ALA A 99 -38.52 8.06 21.08
C ALA A 99 -38.50 8.33 22.59
N MET A 100 -37.36 8.11 23.25
CA MET A 100 -37.20 8.36 24.69
C MET A 100 -36.05 9.33 24.98
N GLY A 101 -36.32 10.39 25.73
CA GLY A 101 -35.35 11.44 26.09
C GLY A 101 -35.74 12.80 25.53
N TYR A 102 -35.17 13.86 26.13
CA TYR A 102 -35.42 15.24 25.70
C TYR A 102 -35.11 15.42 24.21
N ARG A 103 -36.10 15.83 23.42
CA ARG A 103 -35.97 16.08 21.97
C ARG A 103 -35.46 14.87 21.18
N SER A 104 -35.74 13.65 21.64
CA SER A 104 -35.50 12.44 20.84
C SER A 104 -36.45 12.37 19.64
N PHE A 105 -36.02 11.77 18.53
CA PHE A 105 -36.77 11.72 17.28
C PHE A 105 -36.69 10.33 16.64
N ALA A 106 -37.79 9.61 16.56
CA ALA A 106 -37.91 8.34 15.84
C ALA A 106 -38.85 8.52 14.65
N ASN A 107 -38.33 8.44 13.43
CA ASN A 107 -39.03 8.93 12.23
C ASN A 107 -39.82 7.87 11.46
N ASP A 108 -39.31 6.64 11.43
CA ASP A 108 -39.76 5.59 10.51
C ASP A 108 -40.23 4.36 11.30
N ALA A 109 -40.93 3.43 10.65
CA ALA A 109 -41.54 2.30 11.33
C ALA A 109 -40.47 1.43 12.00
N ASN A 110 -40.80 0.90 13.19
CA ASN A 110 -39.87 0.11 14.03
C ASN A 110 -38.58 0.84 14.45
N SER A 111 -38.47 2.15 14.26
CA SER A 111 -37.28 2.90 14.66
C SER A 111 -37.28 3.20 16.16
N THR A 112 -36.10 3.17 16.79
CA THR A 112 -35.92 3.42 18.22
C THR A 112 -34.86 4.48 18.43
N ALA A 113 -35.18 5.55 19.15
CA ALA A 113 -34.26 6.64 19.52
C ALA A 113 -34.29 6.86 21.04
N LEU A 114 -33.23 6.43 21.75
CA LEU A 114 -33.10 6.55 23.21
C LEU A 114 -31.93 7.48 23.57
N GLY A 115 -32.21 8.60 24.21
CA GLY A 115 -31.23 9.59 24.64
C GLY A 115 -31.65 11.02 24.28
N ALA A 116 -31.07 12.02 24.95
CA ALA A 116 -31.33 13.42 24.61
C ALA A 116 -30.82 13.72 23.19
N ASN A 117 -31.66 14.31 22.34
CA ASN A 117 -31.38 14.54 20.91
C ASN A 117 -31.01 13.27 20.09
N ALA A 118 -31.29 12.06 20.58
CA ALA A 118 -31.10 10.85 19.78
C ALA A 118 -32.06 10.88 18.58
N SER A 119 -31.58 10.52 17.39
CA SER A 119 -32.37 10.57 16.14
C SER A 119 -32.27 9.27 15.36
N ALA A 120 -33.39 8.61 15.10
CA ALA A 120 -33.49 7.43 14.27
C ALA A 120 -34.34 7.70 13.02
N PHE A 121 -33.70 7.89 11.86
CA PHE A 121 -34.38 8.33 10.65
C PHE A 121 -34.89 7.19 9.75
N GLY A 122 -34.27 6.01 9.80
CA GLY A 122 -34.56 4.90 8.89
C GLY A 122 -35.43 3.79 9.49
N TYR A 123 -36.09 3.03 8.62
CA TYR A 123 -36.86 1.82 8.98
C TYR A 123 -36.03 0.84 9.82
N GLY A 124 -36.56 0.43 10.97
CA GLY A 124 -35.89 -0.50 11.91
C GLY A 124 -34.56 0.01 12.46
N ALA A 125 -34.26 1.31 12.34
CA ALA A 125 -33.00 1.87 12.81
C ALA A 125 -33.03 2.14 14.32
N SER A 126 -31.88 2.01 14.97
CA SER A 126 -31.76 2.13 16.43
C SER A 126 -30.66 3.12 16.82
N ALA A 127 -31.02 4.24 17.45
CA ALA A 127 -30.11 5.23 18.00
C ALA A 127 -30.15 5.20 19.54
N PHE A 128 -29.04 4.89 20.20
CA PHE A 128 -28.90 4.80 21.65
C PHE A 128 -27.78 5.72 22.13
N GLY A 129 -28.08 6.66 23.02
CA GLY A 129 -27.13 7.64 23.56
C GLY A 129 -27.47 9.08 23.18
N SER A 130 -26.98 10.03 23.98
CA SER A 130 -27.19 11.46 23.72
C SER A 130 -26.56 11.86 22.38
N GLY A 131 -27.37 12.43 21.49
CA GLY A 131 -26.94 12.83 20.14
C GLY A 131 -26.60 11.69 19.18
N ALA A 132 -26.89 10.42 19.52
CA ALA A 132 -26.72 9.31 18.58
C ALA A 132 -27.65 9.49 17.37
N SER A 133 -27.15 9.23 16.15
CA SER A 133 -27.89 9.44 14.90
C SER A 133 -27.80 8.23 13.98
N THR A 134 -28.94 7.77 13.49
CA THR A 134 -29.00 6.79 12.39
C THR A 134 -29.70 7.41 11.18
N ASN A 135 -29.10 7.32 10.00
CA ASN A 135 -29.59 7.99 8.78
C ASN A 135 -30.06 7.03 7.68
N ALA A 136 -29.97 5.72 7.91
CA ALA A 136 -30.34 4.69 6.96
C ALA A 136 -31.10 3.55 7.65
N GLY A 137 -31.80 2.72 6.85
CA GLY A 137 -32.54 1.57 7.35
C GLY A 137 -31.63 0.50 7.94
N TYR A 138 -32.14 -0.21 8.95
CA TYR A 138 -31.44 -1.27 9.69
C TYR A 138 -30.13 -0.83 10.36
N ALA A 139 -29.86 0.47 10.45
CA ALA A 139 -28.65 0.99 11.05
C ALA A 139 -28.76 1.05 12.58
N THR A 140 -27.64 0.83 13.28
CA THR A 140 -27.56 0.94 14.73
C THR A 140 -26.45 1.91 15.12
N ALA A 141 -26.77 2.97 15.85
CA ALA A 141 -25.80 3.88 16.45
C ALA A 141 -25.95 3.82 17.98
N ALA A 142 -24.92 3.41 18.70
CA ALA A 142 -24.93 3.25 20.15
C ALA A 142 -23.71 3.91 20.81
N GLY A 143 -23.92 5.02 21.49
CA GLY A 143 -22.87 5.83 22.12
C GLY A 143 -23.14 7.32 21.96
N PHE A 144 -22.55 8.14 22.83
CA PHE A 144 -22.65 9.59 22.76
C PHE A 144 -22.17 10.09 21.39
N GLY A 145 -23.02 10.80 20.64
CA GLY A 145 -22.69 11.34 19.33
C GLY A 145 -22.33 10.31 18.25
N SER A 146 -22.60 9.03 18.46
CA SER A 146 -22.35 7.99 17.44
C SER A 146 -23.22 8.19 16.20
N VAL A 147 -22.70 7.84 15.03
CA VAL A 147 -23.38 8.05 13.74
C VAL A 147 -23.31 6.78 12.88
N ALA A 148 -24.48 6.24 12.53
CA ALA A 148 -24.61 5.12 11.59
C ALA A 148 -25.44 5.57 10.37
N SER A 149 -24.75 5.93 9.29
CA SER A 149 -25.36 6.52 8.08
C SER A 149 -25.42 5.57 6.89
N GLY A 150 -24.76 4.42 6.97
CA GLY A 150 -24.86 3.38 5.95
C GLY A 150 -26.06 2.45 6.16
N LEU A 151 -26.62 1.92 5.07
CA LEU A 151 -27.64 0.86 5.15
C LEU A 151 -27.08 -0.34 5.91
N ALA A 152 -27.83 -0.84 6.90
CA ALA A 152 -27.40 -1.95 7.76
C ALA A 152 -26.01 -1.75 8.41
N SER A 153 -25.66 -0.50 8.73
CA SER A 153 -24.40 -0.16 9.39
C SER A 153 -24.53 -0.16 10.92
N THR A 154 -23.41 -0.39 11.61
CA THR A 154 -23.36 -0.40 13.07
C THR A 154 -22.23 0.50 13.57
N ALA A 155 -22.56 1.54 14.34
CA ALA A 155 -21.63 2.38 15.06
C ALA A 155 -21.81 2.17 16.56
N TYR A 156 -20.74 1.78 17.27
CA TYR A 156 -20.76 1.56 18.72
C TYR A 156 -19.57 2.26 19.39
N GLY A 157 -19.83 3.13 20.35
CA GLY A 157 -18.82 3.93 21.06
C GLY A 157 -19.04 5.43 20.90
N GLU A 158 -18.35 6.21 21.74
CA GLU A 158 -18.39 7.68 21.67
C GLU A 158 -17.91 8.15 20.29
N SER A 159 -18.72 8.96 19.61
CA SER A 159 -18.43 9.54 18.30
C SER A 159 -18.06 8.52 17.20
N ALA A 160 -18.34 7.22 17.38
CA ALA A 160 -18.07 6.19 16.39
C ALA A 160 -18.88 6.45 15.11
N GLN A 161 -18.28 6.21 13.93
CA GLN A 161 -18.85 6.56 12.64
C GLN A 161 -18.86 5.38 11.68
N ALA A 162 -20.04 4.88 11.34
CA ALA A 162 -20.25 3.84 10.34
C ALA A 162 -21.04 4.44 9.16
N THR A 163 -20.34 4.90 8.13
CA THR A 163 -20.93 5.77 7.10
C THR A 163 -21.24 5.07 5.78
N ALA A 164 -20.80 3.83 5.60
CA ALA A 164 -21.00 3.06 4.37
C ALA A 164 -21.90 1.83 4.58
N ALA A 165 -22.47 1.30 3.48
CA ALA A 165 -23.38 0.17 3.56
C ALA A 165 -22.69 -1.07 4.16
N GLY A 166 -23.35 -1.70 5.13
CA GLY A 166 -22.83 -2.87 5.85
C GLY A 166 -21.56 -2.59 6.67
N SER A 167 -21.20 -1.33 6.90
CA SER A 167 -20.00 -0.97 7.64
C SER A 167 -20.20 -1.13 9.15
N VAL A 168 -19.16 -1.58 9.85
CA VAL A 168 -19.14 -1.71 11.31
C VAL A 168 -18.03 -0.83 11.88
N ALA A 169 -18.34 0.03 12.84
CA ALA A 169 -17.39 0.86 13.57
C ALA A 169 -17.61 0.68 15.08
N ILE A 170 -16.63 0.12 15.79
CA ILE A 170 -16.72 -0.17 17.23
C ILE A 170 -15.49 0.41 17.93
N GLY A 171 -15.69 1.43 18.75
CA GLY A 171 -14.65 2.08 19.53
C GLY A 171 -14.79 3.60 19.53
N GLY A 172 -14.51 4.22 20.69
CA GLY A 172 -14.48 5.67 20.81
C GLY A 172 -13.16 6.28 20.38
N ARG A 173 -12.89 7.50 20.85
CA ARG A 173 -11.56 8.10 20.78
C ARG A 173 -10.58 7.38 21.70
N ALA A 174 -9.30 7.33 21.33
CA ALA A 174 -8.27 6.73 22.17
C ALA A 174 -7.81 7.74 23.23
N LEU A 175 -8.42 7.67 24.42
CA LEU A 175 -8.20 8.61 25.52
C LEU A 175 -7.50 7.93 26.71
N ASP A 176 -6.68 8.67 27.45
CA ASP A 176 -6.22 8.27 28.78
C ASP A 176 -7.27 8.55 29.86
N GLY A 177 -6.92 8.29 31.13
CA GLY A 177 -7.80 8.53 32.28
C GLY A 177 -8.18 10.00 32.49
N ASP A 178 -7.44 10.94 31.91
CA ASP A 178 -7.68 12.38 31.99
C ASP A 178 -8.41 12.93 30.75
N GLY A 179 -8.76 12.07 29.78
CA GLY A 179 -9.45 12.46 28.56
C GLY A 179 -8.54 13.06 27.48
N LYS A 180 -7.23 12.84 27.55
CA LYS A 180 -6.27 13.27 26.53
C LYS A 180 -6.03 12.14 25.52
N LEU A 181 -5.83 12.53 24.25
CA LEU A 181 -5.53 11.60 23.17
C LEU A 181 -4.17 10.90 23.38
N VAL A 182 -4.14 9.57 23.25
CA VAL A 182 -2.93 8.74 23.50
C VAL A 182 -2.29 8.16 22.24
N LEU A 183 -2.96 8.25 21.10
CA LEU A 183 -2.43 7.79 19.82
C LEU A 183 -2.08 8.95 18.93
N THR A 184 -1.04 8.77 18.12
CA THR A 184 -0.61 9.72 17.09
C THR A 184 -0.52 9.04 15.73
N ASP A 185 -0.71 9.83 14.67
CA ASP A 185 -0.47 9.42 13.30
C ASP A 185 1.02 9.44 12.93
N ASP A 186 1.34 9.18 11.66
CA ASP A 186 2.72 9.18 11.13
C ASP A 186 3.39 10.56 11.19
N ALA A 187 2.61 11.64 11.22
CA ALA A 187 3.12 13.01 11.35
C ALA A 187 3.32 13.40 12.83
N GLY A 188 2.99 12.51 13.77
CA GLY A 188 2.99 12.79 15.20
C GLY A 188 1.80 13.62 15.67
N ALA A 189 0.81 13.85 14.80
CA ALA A 189 -0.44 14.53 15.19
C ALA A 189 -1.35 13.55 15.93
N PRO A 190 -2.09 13.99 16.95
CA PRO A 190 -2.96 13.10 17.71
C PRO A 190 -4.12 12.59 16.85
N ILE A 191 -4.47 11.31 16.99
CA ILE A 191 -5.61 10.71 16.31
C ILE A 191 -6.88 11.13 17.04
N GLU A 192 -7.56 12.15 16.51
CA GLU A 192 -8.75 12.73 17.16
C GLU A 192 -10.04 11.94 16.92
N ALA A 193 -10.06 11.14 15.84
CA ALA A 193 -11.23 10.39 15.42
C ALA A 193 -11.51 9.20 16.36
N ALA A 194 -12.78 8.87 16.51
CA ALA A 194 -13.23 7.59 17.03
C ALA A 194 -13.12 6.49 15.96
N ALA A 195 -13.56 5.26 16.28
CA ALA A 195 -13.65 4.21 15.26
C ALA A 195 -14.48 4.70 14.07
N THR A 196 -13.92 4.60 12.87
CA THR A 196 -14.51 5.10 11.64
C THR A 196 -14.46 4.00 10.57
N SER A 197 -15.63 3.62 10.06
CA SER A 197 -15.73 2.72 8.91
C SER A 197 -16.49 3.42 7.79
N SER A 198 -15.75 3.80 6.75
CA SER A 198 -16.26 4.52 5.58
C SER A 198 -16.18 3.70 4.29
N GLY A 199 -15.54 2.52 4.34
CA GLY A 199 -15.57 1.52 3.28
C GLY A 199 -16.87 0.72 3.28
N ILE A 200 -17.42 0.43 2.10
CA ILE A 200 -18.54 -0.51 1.95
C ILE A 200 -18.11 -1.88 2.50
N LEU A 201 -18.91 -2.49 3.36
CA LEU A 201 -18.58 -3.73 4.09
C LEU A 201 -17.31 -3.62 4.96
N GLY A 202 -16.86 -2.41 5.26
CA GLY A 202 -15.67 -2.17 6.08
C GLY A 202 -15.94 -2.44 7.56
N THR A 203 -14.94 -2.95 8.28
CA THR A 203 -15.02 -3.21 9.72
C THR A 203 -13.87 -2.52 10.44
N ALA A 204 -14.18 -1.55 11.30
CA ALA A 204 -13.23 -0.87 12.17
C ALA A 204 -13.55 -1.19 13.63
N VAL A 205 -12.63 -1.83 14.35
CA VAL A 205 -12.79 -2.22 15.75
C VAL A 205 -11.56 -1.81 16.54
N GLY A 206 -11.72 -0.83 17.44
CA GLY A 206 -10.66 -0.25 18.24
C GLY A 206 -10.77 1.26 18.31
N ALA A 207 -10.26 1.85 19.38
CA ALA A 207 -10.31 3.29 19.54
C ALA A 207 -9.52 3.99 18.44
N GLY A 208 -10.16 4.90 17.68
CA GLY A 208 -9.57 5.55 16.51
C GLY A 208 -9.21 4.62 15.34
N ALA A 209 -9.71 3.38 15.31
CA ALA A 209 -9.53 2.49 14.16
C ALA A 209 -10.21 3.05 12.90
N SER A 210 -9.64 2.84 11.72
CA SER A 210 -10.12 3.36 10.45
C SER A 210 -10.16 2.28 9.38
N ALA A 211 -11.36 1.94 8.88
CA ALA A 211 -11.57 1.05 7.73
C ALA A 211 -12.17 1.85 6.57
N ALA A 212 -11.30 2.41 5.73
CA ALA A 212 -11.69 3.31 4.64
C ALA A 212 -11.81 2.60 3.28
N GLY A 213 -11.10 1.48 3.09
CA GLY A 213 -11.21 0.68 1.87
C GLY A 213 -12.48 -0.17 1.82
N ALA A 214 -13.01 -0.43 0.63
CA ALA A 214 -14.11 -1.38 0.46
C ALA A 214 -13.68 -2.78 0.93
N GLY A 215 -14.49 -3.46 1.74
CA GLY A 215 -14.16 -4.75 2.35
C GLY A 215 -13.00 -4.71 3.35
N ALA A 216 -12.51 -3.53 3.73
CA ALA A 216 -11.35 -3.40 4.58
C ALA A 216 -11.65 -3.74 6.05
N SER A 217 -10.66 -4.30 6.74
CA SER A 217 -10.77 -4.73 8.14
C SER A 217 -9.66 -4.12 8.98
N ALA A 218 -10.00 -3.23 9.90
CA ALA A 218 -9.08 -2.61 10.85
C ALA A 218 -9.43 -3.05 12.28
N PHE A 219 -8.56 -3.82 12.92
CA PHE A 219 -8.71 -4.28 14.30
C PHE A 219 -7.50 -3.84 15.14
N GLY A 220 -7.74 -3.01 16.15
CA GLY A 220 -6.71 -2.45 17.02
C GLY A 220 -6.87 -0.94 17.19
N ALA A 221 -6.33 -0.38 18.27
CA ALA A 221 -6.39 1.05 18.51
C ALA A 221 -5.55 1.80 17.45
N GLY A 222 -6.16 2.74 16.73
CA GLY A 222 -5.53 3.46 15.62
C GLY A 222 -5.15 2.59 14.42
N ALA A 223 -5.64 1.35 14.32
CA ALA A 223 -5.42 0.52 13.14
C ALA A 223 -6.03 1.18 11.89
N GLU A 224 -5.33 1.13 10.75
CA GLU A 224 -5.71 1.81 9.51
C GLU A 224 -5.72 0.82 8.34
N ALA A 225 -6.90 0.52 7.81
CA ALA A 225 -7.09 -0.29 6.61
C ALA A 225 -7.72 0.59 5.50
N SER A 226 -6.86 1.23 4.69
CA SER A 226 -7.27 2.20 3.66
C SER A 226 -7.28 1.64 2.24
N GLY A 227 -6.62 0.51 1.97
CA GLY A 227 -6.72 -0.21 0.70
C GLY A 227 -8.00 -1.05 0.57
N ALA A 228 -8.46 -1.29 -0.66
CA ALA A 228 -9.58 -2.21 -0.89
C ALA A 228 -9.20 -3.65 -0.52
N ASP A 229 -10.12 -4.39 0.09
CA ASP A 229 -9.91 -5.75 0.61
C ASP A 229 -8.67 -5.87 1.53
N SER A 230 -8.29 -4.80 2.23
CA SER A 230 -7.11 -4.79 3.09
C SER A 230 -7.44 -5.17 4.54
N ALA A 231 -6.44 -5.68 5.27
CA ALA A 231 -6.58 -6.06 6.67
C ALA A 231 -5.43 -5.49 7.51
N ALA A 232 -5.75 -4.68 8.51
CA ALA A 232 -4.83 -4.15 9.51
C ALA A 232 -5.20 -4.70 10.89
N LEU A 233 -4.37 -5.56 11.48
CA LEU A 233 -4.61 -6.26 12.74
C LEU A 233 -3.48 -5.96 13.73
N GLY A 234 -3.72 -5.05 14.67
CA GLY A 234 -2.76 -4.60 15.67
C GLY A 234 -2.90 -3.10 15.95
N SER A 235 -2.40 -2.66 17.11
CA SER A 235 -2.36 -1.22 17.43
C SER A 235 -1.53 -0.49 16.37
N LEU A 236 -2.07 0.57 15.78
CA LEU A 236 -1.41 1.36 14.72
C LEU A 236 -0.94 0.54 13.50
N ALA A 237 -1.46 -0.67 13.30
CA ALA A 237 -1.20 -1.46 12.08
C ALA A 237 -1.80 -0.73 10.87
N LYS A 238 -1.10 -0.72 9.73
CA LYS A 238 -1.43 0.09 8.55
C LYS A 238 -1.40 -0.74 7.28
N ALA A 239 -2.58 -1.04 6.73
CA ALA A 239 -2.76 -1.74 5.46
C ALA A 239 -3.31 -0.77 4.40
N ARG A 240 -2.40 -0.02 3.77
CA ARG A 240 -2.73 1.16 2.95
C ARG A 240 -2.91 0.90 1.45
N ALA A 241 -2.50 -0.27 0.99
CA ALA A 241 -2.63 -0.67 -0.40
C ALA A 241 -3.71 -1.73 -0.58
N ASP A 242 -4.21 -1.89 -1.80
CA ASP A 242 -5.23 -2.91 -2.09
C ASP A 242 -4.70 -4.31 -1.79
N LYS A 243 -5.54 -5.13 -1.15
CA LYS A 243 -5.24 -6.49 -0.69
C LYS A 243 -4.03 -6.57 0.26
N ALA A 244 -3.69 -5.45 0.90
CA ALA A 244 -2.63 -5.41 1.88
C ALA A 244 -3.04 -6.11 3.18
N VAL A 245 -2.11 -6.84 3.79
CA VAL A 245 -2.32 -7.50 5.10
C VAL A 245 -1.22 -7.09 6.05
N ALA A 246 -1.54 -6.24 7.04
CA ALA A 246 -0.64 -5.80 8.09
C ALA A 246 -1.07 -6.43 9.42
N ILE A 247 -0.22 -7.28 10.02
CA ILE A 247 -0.50 -7.97 11.28
C ILE A 247 0.64 -7.73 12.26
N GLY A 248 0.34 -7.12 13.39
CA GLY A 248 1.31 -6.71 14.41
C GLY A 248 1.22 -5.21 14.70
N SER A 249 1.66 -4.81 15.90
CA SER A 249 1.73 -3.39 16.26
C SER A 249 2.60 -2.64 15.25
N GLU A 250 2.10 -1.53 14.71
CA GLU A 250 2.83 -0.68 13.76
C GLU A 250 3.27 -1.39 12.45
N ALA A 251 2.82 -2.61 12.20
CA ALA A 251 3.05 -3.31 10.94
C ALA A 251 2.48 -2.46 9.78
N THR A 252 3.27 -2.26 8.73
CA THR A 252 2.91 -1.31 7.66
C THR A 252 3.06 -1.94 6.27
N VAL A 253 1.99 -1.91 5.49
CA VAL A 253 1.98 -2.36 4.10
C VAL A 253 1.55 -1.21 3.19
N THR A 254 2.43 -0.83 2.28
CA THR A 254 2.18 0.17 1.24
C THR A 254 2.30 -0.40 -0.18
N GLY A 255 2.83 -1.62 -0.32
CA GLY A 255 2.81 -2.36 -1.58
C GLY A 255 1.49 -3.08 -1.80
N ALA A 256 0.90 -2.96 -2.99
CA ALA A 256 -0.32 -3.70 -3.35
C ALA A 256 -0.11 -5.21 -3.24
N SER A 257 -1.09 -5.93 -2.69
CA SER A 257 -0.98 -7.37 -2.35
C SER A 257 0.22 -7.71 -1.46
N GLY A 258 0.71 -6.74 -0.69
CA GLY A 258 1.80 -6.94 0.26
C GLY A 258 1.31 -7.54 1.58
N VAL A 259 2.20 -8.22 2.30
CA VAL A 259 1.92 -8.79 3.62
C VAL A 259 3.03 -8.42 4.59
N ALA A 260 2.70 -7.79 5.71
CA ALA A 260 3.61 -7.53 6.81
C ALA A 260 3.11 -8.29 8.04
N LEU A 261 3.88 -9.27 8.53
CA LEU A 261 3.54 -10.14 9.65
C LEU A 261 4.59 -10.03 10.75
N GLY A 262 4.31 -9.20 11.76
CA GLY A 262 5.17 -8.92 12.91
C GLY A 262 5.12 -7.44 13.29
N ALA A 263 5.37 -7.13 14.55
CA ALA A 263 5.47 -5.74 15.00
C ALA A 263 6.54 -4.98 14.22
N ASP A 264 6.26 -3.75 13.80
CA ASP A 264 7.17 -2.90 13.00
C ASP A 264 7.63 -3.49 11.66
N SER A 265 7.00 -4.58 11.20
CA SER A 265 7.32 -5.17 9.90
C SER A 265 6.78 -4.29 8.77
N SER A 266 7.51 -4.21 7.65
CA SER A 266 7.18 -3.32 6.55
C SER A 266 7.28 -3.99 5.19
N ALA A 267 6.16 -4.09 4.47
CA ALA A 267 6.11 -4.55 3.09
C ALA A 267 5.77 -3.39 2.14
N SER A 268 6.82 -2.76 1.61
CA SER A 268 6.69 -1.52 0.82
C SER A 268 6.60 -1.76 -0.69
N MET A 269 6.80 -3.00 -1.14
CA MET A 269 6.80 -3.35 -2.57
C MET A 269 5.62 -4.26 -2.93
N VAL A 270 5.20 -4.18 -4.20
CA VAL A 270 4.08 -4.99 -4.72
C VAL A 270 4.35 -6.49 -4.56
N ASN A 271 3.33 -7.22 -4.12
CA ASN A 271 3.37 -8.68 -3.94
C ASN A 271 4.59 -9.14 -3.12
N SER A 272 4.89 -8.42 -2.04
CA SER A 272 6.03 -8.72 -1.16
C SER A 272 5.57 -9.07 0.24
N VAL A 273 6.33 -9.93 0.93
CA VAL A 273 6.04 -10.38 2.29
C VAL A 273 7.19 -9.98 3.22
N ALA A 274 6.91 -9.21 4.27
CA ALA A 274 7.84 -8.99 5.38
C ALA A 274 7.42 -9.88 6.55
N LEU A 275 8.25 -10.88 6.86
CA LEU A 275 7.95 -11.91 7.85
C LEU A 275 8.84 -11.74 9.09
N GLY A 276 8.23 -11.52 10.25
CA GLY A 276 8.88 -11.29 11.53
C GLY A 276 8.97 -9.81 11.91
N ALA A 277 9.12 -9.54 13.21
CA ALA A 277 9.17 -8.17 13.73
C ALA A 277 10.34 -7.37 13.15
N GLY A 278 10.11 -6.12 12.76
CA GLY A 278 11.11 -5.25 12.14
C GLY A 278 11.61 -5.68 10.75
N SER A 279 11.07 -6.75 10.15
CA SER A 279 11.45 -7.19 8.80
C SER A 279 11.04 -6.16 7.74
N LYS A 280 11.85 -6.01 6.69
CA LYS A 280 11.60 -5.06 5.60
C LYS A 280 11.65 -5.76 4.25
N ALA A 281 10.54 -5.76 3.52
CA ALA A 281 10.44 -6.29 2.17
C ALA A 281 10.55 -5.14 1.14
N LEU A 282 11.79 -4.90 0.69
CA LEU A 282 12.16 -3.78 -0.18
C LEU A 282 12.25 -4.17 -1.67
N ARG A 283 11.77 -5.38 -2.03
CA ARG A 283 11.74 -5.89 -3.41
C ARG A 283 10.39 -6.51 -3.72
N ALA A 284 9.87 -6.25 -4.92
CA ALA A 284 8.63 -6.85 -5.39
C ALA A 284 8.79 -8.37 -5.59
N ASN A 285 7.71 -9.14 -5.39
CA ASN A 285 7.70 -10.61 -5.55
C ASN A 285 8.76 -11.32 -4.67
N THR A 286 8.92 -10.90 -3.41
CA THR A 286 9.88 -11.52 -2.48
C THR A 286 9.29 -11.73 -1.09
N VAL A 287 9.85 -12.69 -0.36
CA VAL A 287 9.67 -12.84 1.08
C VAL A 287 10.96 -12.40 1.77
N SER A 288 10.89 -11.37 2.59
CA SER A 288 11.98 -10.92 3.45
C SER A 288 11.73 -11.41 4.88
N VAL A 289 12.69 -12.15 5.43
CA VAL A 289 12.65 -12.67 6.82
C VAL A 289 13.42 -11.78 7.79
N GLY A 290 13.84 -10.59 7.37
CA GLY A 290 14.65 -9.67 8.19
C GLY A 290 14.87 -8.33 7.51
N SER A 291 16.01 -7.71 7.79
CA SER A 291 16.48 -6.50 7.11
C SER A 291 17.99 -6.50 7.00
N ALA A 292 18.57 -5.58 6.24
CA ALA A 292 20.03 -5.46 6.12
C ALA A 292 20.68 -5.30 7.51
N GLY A 293 21.62 -6.19 7.85
CA GLY A 293 22.31 -6.24 9.14
C GLY A 293 21.50 -6.86 10.29
N ALA A 294 20.28 -7.31 10.02
CA ALA A 294 19.40 -8.03 10.94
C ALA A 294 18.76 -9.23 10.22
N GLU A 295 19.61 -10.02 9.55
CA GLU A 295 19.22 -11.25 8.88
C GLU A 295 18.78 -12.32 9.89
N ARG A 296 17.86 -13.19 9.47
CA ARG A 296 17.43 -14.35 10.26
C ARG A 296 17.89 -15.63 9.60
N GLN A 297 18.22 -16.61 10.42
CA GLN A 297 18.38 -17.99 9.96
C GLN A 297 17.00 -18.59 9.69
N ILE A 298 16.90 -19.36 8.61
CA ILE A 298 15.73 -20.18 8.31
C ILE A 298 16.12 -21.61 8.67
N THR A 299 15.59 -22.13 9.78
CA THR A 299 15.89 -23.48 10.30
C THR A 299 14.82 -24.48 9.87
N ASP A 300 15.09 -25.77 10.10
CA ASP A 300 14.13 -26.85 9.86
C ASP A 300 13.68 -26.99 8.39
N VAL A 301 14.56 -26.59 7.47
CA VAL A 301 14.35 -26.70 6.02
C VAL A 301 14.70 -28.11 5.56
N ALA A 302 13.67 -28.88 5.18
CA ALA A 302 13.85 -30.17 4.52
C ALA A 302 14.60 -30.03 3.20
N ALA A 303 15.19 -31.13 2.71
CA ALA A 303 15.91 -31.11 1.44
C ALA A 303 14.95 -30.79 0.28
N GLY A 304 15.32 -29.83 -0.56
CA GLY A 304 14.57 -29.47 -1.75
C GLY A 304 14.54 -30.61 -2.78
N THR A 305 13.40 -30.81 -3.42
CA THR A 305 13.14 -31.90 -4.37
C THR A 305 12.81 -31.40 -5.79
N GLN A 306 12.38 -30.14 -5.89
CA GLN A 306 12.09 -29.46 -7.14
C GLN A 306 13.06 -28.28 -7.36
N ALA A 307 13.14 -27.78 -8.59
CA ALA A 307 14.06 -26.72 -8.97
C ALA A 307 13.82 -25.37 -8.24
N THR A 308 12.62 -25.16 -7.69
CA THR A 308 12.20 -23.95 -6.99
C THR A 308 12.15 -24.11 -5.47
N ASP A 309 12.55 -25.26 -4.94
CA ASP A 309 12.62 -25.48 -3.50
C ASP A 309 13.88 -24.82 -2.91
N ALA A 310 13.82 -24.44 -1.64
CA ALA A 310 15.02 -24.00 -0.92
C ALA A 310 16.00 -25.17 -0.75
N VAL A 311 17.29 -24.92 -0.96
CA VAL A 311 18.37 -25.89 -0.71
C VAL A 311 18.84 -25.73 0.73
N ASN A 312 18.89 -26.83 1.48
CA ASN A 312 19.39 -26.81 2.86
C ASN A 312 20.92 -27.04 2.95
N LEU A 313 21.50 -26.84 4.13
CA LEU A 313 22.95 -26.98 4.34
C LEU A 313 23.47 -28.39 4.02
N SER A 314 22.70 -29.44 4.31
CA SER A 314 23.11 -30.83 4.05
C SER A 314 23.25 -31.14 2.56
N GLN A 315 22.35 -30.60 1.72
CA GLN A 315 22.45 -30.73 0.25
C GLN A 315 23.68 -30.01 -0.28
N LEU A 316 23.97 -28.80 0.21
CA LEU A 316 25.17 -28.05 -0.17
C LEU A 316 26.45 -28.80 0.24
N GLN A 317 26.50 -29.32 1.47
CA GLN A 317 27.64 -30.10 1.96
C GLN A 317 27.86 -31.40 1.16
N SER A 318 26.79 -32.06 0.71
CA SER A 318 26.88 -33.25 -0.15
C SER A 318 27.55 -32.96 -1.50
N VAL A 319 27.18 -31.85 -2.15
CA VAL A 319 27.80 -31.40 -3.40
C VAL A 319 29.27 -31.03 -3.19
N LEU A 320 29.58 -30.32 -2.10
CA LEU A 320 30.96 -29.94 -1.74
C LEU A 320 31.81 -31.19 -1.46
N GLY A 321 31.31 -32.16 -0.70
CA GLY A 321 32.01 -33.41 -0.39
C GLY A 321 32.33 -34.23 -1.64
N SER A 322 31.37 -34.34 -2.58
CA SER A 322 31.57 -35.04 -3.85
C SER A 322 32.64 -34.37 -4.74
N SER A 323 32.66 -33.04 -4.74
CA SER A 323 33.64 -32.24 -5.50
C SER A 323 35.06 -32.40 -4.93
N VAL A 324 35.21 -32.31 -3.61
CA VAL A 324 36.50 -32.53 -2.93
C VAL A 324 36.99 -33.96 -3.12
N GLY A 325 36.10 -34.95 -3.05
CA GLY A 325 36.45 -36.36 -3.33
C GLY A 325 37.03 -36.55 -4.73
N SER A 326 36.42 -35.93 -5.75
CA SER A 326 36.91 -36.00 -7.14
C SER A 326 38.29 -35.36 -7.31
N ILE A 327 38.54 -34.23 -6.64
CA ILE A 327 39.86 -33.58 -6.62
C ILE A 327 40.91 -34.48 -5.98
N ASN A 328 40.58 -35.10 -4.85
CA ASN A 328 41.51 -36.00 -4.15
C ASN A 328 41.87 -37.23 -4.99
N VAL A 329 40.91 -37.80 -5.74
CA VAL A 329 41.17 -38.88 -6.70
C VAL A 329 42.12 -38.41 -7.81
N GLY A 330 41.84 -37.25 -8.41
CA GLY A 330 42.71 -36.68 -9.44
C GLY A 330 44.13 -36.39 -8.95
N LEU A 331 44.28 -35.91 -7.71
CA LEU A 331 45.58 -35.66 -7.09
C LEU A 331 46.32 -36.97 -6.78
N GLY A 332 45.60 -37.99 -6.33
CA GLY A 332 46.15 -39.34 -6.13
C GLY A 332 46.66 -39.94 -7.44
N GLU A 333 45.92 -39.78 -8.54
CA GLU A 333 46.35 -40.22 -9.86
C GLU A 333 47.54 -39.42 -10.39
N LEU A 334 47.59 -38.12 -10.12
CA LEU A 334 48.78 -37.33 -10.44
C LEU A 334 50.00 -37.82 -9.65
N SER A 335 49.81 -38.13 -8.37
CA SER A 335 50.86 -38.65 -7.49
C SER A 335 51.37 -40.03 -7.95
N SER A 336 50.48 -40.92 -8.39
CA SER A 336 50.86 -42.24 -8.93
C SER A 336 51.64 -42.09 -10.25
N ARG A 337 51.20 -41.21 -11.15
CA ARG A 337 51.91 -40.91 -12.40
C ARG A 337 53.30 -40.33 -12.14
N LEU A 338 53.44 -39.49 -11.11
CA LEU A 338 54.73 -38.96 -10.70
C LEU A 338 55.66 -40.07 -10.16
N ALA A 339 55.16 -40.97 -9.32
CA ALA A 339 55.94 -42.10 -8.82
C ALA A 339 56.36 -43.06 -9.94
N ALA A 340 55.50 -43.31 -10.92
CA ALA A 340 55.82 -44.13 -12.10
C ALA A 340 56.87 -43.45 -13.00
N LEU A 341 56.82 -42.12 -13.13
CA LEU A 341 57.85 -41.35 -13.83
C LEU A 341 59.20 -41.49 -13.11
N ASP A 342 59.22 -41.37 -11.78
CA ASP A 342 60.41 -41.51 -10.95
C ASP A 342 61.06 -42.90 -11.12
N GLN A 343 60.25 -43.97 -11.10
CA GLN A 343 60.73 -45.34 -11.38
C GLN A 343 61.29 -45.51 -12.80
N ARG A 344 60.69 -44.87 -13.81
CA ARG A 344 61.19 -44.91 -15.20
C ARG A 344 62.52 -44.17 -15.35
N VAL A 345 62.68 -43.03 -14.66
CA VAL A 345 63.95 -42.31 -14.60
C VAL A 345 65.01 -43.20 -13.94
N ALA A 346 64.70 -43.80 -12.79
CA ALA A 346 65.60 -44.73 -12.09
C ALA A 346 65.98 -45.96 -12.94
N ALA A 347 65.00 -46.58 -13.62
CA ALA A 347 65.24 -47.73 -14.50
C ALA A 347 66.03 -47.35 -15.77
N GLY A 348 65.84 -46.14 -16.31
CA GLY A 348 66.66 -45.58 -17.38
C GLY A 348 68.11 -45.38 -16.94
N SER A 349 68.34 -44.92 -15.70
CA SER A 349 69.68 -44.83 -15.11
C SER A 349 70.32 -46.20 -14.84
N ALA A 350 69.53 -47.26 -14.67
CA ALA A 350 70.00 -48.61 -14.37
C ALA A 350 70.21 -49.50 -15.61
N LYS A 351 69.89 -49.05 -16.82
CA LYS A 351 69.99 -49.85 -18.06
C LYS A 351 71.38 -49.81 -18.73
N ASP A 352 72.40 -49.33 -18.03
CA ASP A 352 73.79 -49.46 -18.47
C ASP A 352 74.73 -50.07 -17.41
N PRO A 353 74.51 -51.30 -16.94
CA PRO A 353 75.59 -52.15 -16.47
C PRO A 353 75.93 -53.07 -17.65
N GLY A 354 76.79 -52.62 -18.55
CA GLY A 354 77.40 -53.51 -19.54
C GLY A 354 77.98 -54.76 -18.86
N PRO A 355 77.99 -55.94 -19.51
CA PRO A 355 78.42 -57.17 -18.87
C PRO A 355 79.93 -57.11 -18.54
N ALA A 356 80.30 -57.61 -17.37
CA ALA A 356 81.68 -57.85 -16.98
C ALA A 356 82.29 -58.94 -17.87
N ILE A 357 82.92 -58.52 -18.97
CA ILE A 357 83.92 -59.30 -19.70
C ILE A 357 85.30 -58.79 -19.30
N GLY A 358 86.23 -59.71 -19.03
CA GLY A 358 87.61 -59.36 -18.68
C GLY A 358 88.21 -58.41 -19.70
N TYR A 359 88.51 -57.19 -19.26
CA TYR A 359 89.19 -56.16 -20.04
C TYR A 359 90.40 -55.66 -19.27
N THR A 360 91.58 -55.98 -19.79
CA THR A 360 92.82 -55.24 -19.52
C THR A 360 92.68 -53.81 -20.08
N PRO A 361 93.11 -52.77 -19.36
CA PRO A 361 92.76 -51.40 -19.66
C PRO A 361 93.36 -50.92 -21.00
N ASP A 362 92.49 -50.46 -21.91
CA ASP A 362 92.83 -49.54 -23.00
C ASP A 362 92.54 -48.10 -22.50
N PRO A 363 93.49 -47.16 -22.59
CA PRO A 363 93.40 -45.85 -21.93
C PRO A 363 92.56 -44.82 -22.70
N ALA A 364 91.39 -45.21 -23.22
CA ALA A 364 90.40 -44.30 -23.79
C ALA A 364 89.03 -44.40 -23.08
N ALA A 365 89.07 -44.66 -21.78
CA ALA A 365 87.90 -44.53 -20.91
C ALA A 365 87.32 -43.12 -21.07
N ALA A 366 85.99 -43.05 -21.22
CA ALA A 366 85.25 -41.81 -21.17
C ALA A 366 85.72 -41.00 -19.96
N THR A 367 86.50 -39.95 -20.21
CA THR A 367 87.10 -39.11 -19.20
C THR A 367 85.99 -38.56 -18.30
N GLY A 368 86.27 -38.27 -17.02
CA GLY A 368 85.27 -37.71 -16.10
C GLY A 368 84.48 -36.53 -16.68
N SER A 369 85.06 -35.81 -17.65
CA SER A 369 84.40 -34.79 -18.47
C SER A 369 83.20 -35.30 -19.29
N GLN A 370 83.25 -36.48 -19.93
CA GLN A 370 82.14 -37.01 -20.73
C GLN A 370 80.96 -37.44 -19.85
N VAL A 371 81.22 -37.95 -18.66
CA VAL A 371 80.18 -38.27 -17.66
C VAL A 371 79.59 -37.00 -17.05
N GLN A 372 80.42 -35.98 -16.77
CA GLN A 372 79.94 -34.67 -16.34
C GLN A 372 79.10 -33.98 -17.42
N GLU A 373 79.47 -34.11 -18.69
CA GLU A 373 78.76 -33.53 -19.83
C GLU A 373 77.42 -34.23 -20.08
N ALA A 374 77.37 -35.56 -19.97
CA ALA A 374 76.13 -36.32 -20.02
C ALA A 374 75.19 -35.95 -18.85
N LEU A 375 75.72 -35.81 -17.64
CA LEU A 375 74.95 -35.41 -16.46
C LEU A 375 74.44 -33.96 -16.56
N SER A 376 75.28 -33.05 -17.07
CA SER A 376 74.90 -31.66 -17.36
C SER A 376 73.79 -31.61 -18.42
N THR A 377 73.89 -32.43 -19.46
CA THR A 377 72.89 -32.50 -20.54
C THR A 377 71.57 -33.10 -20.04
N ALA A 378 71.62 -34.17 -19.25
CA ALA A 378 70.43 -34.78 -18.65
C ALA A 378 69.74 -33.83 -17.66
N LYS A 379 70.52 -33.13 -16.83
CA LYS A 379 70.00 -32.11 -15.91
C LYS A 379 69.37 -30.94 -16.66
N SER A 380 70.01 -30.46 -17.73
CA SER A 380 69.45 -29.43 -18.61
C SER A 380 68.12 -29.87 -19.24
N TYR A 381 68.02 -31.13 -19.69
CA TYR A 381 66.80 -31.70 -20.25
C TYR A 381 65.67 -31.84 -19.21
N ALA A 382 65.99 -32.32 -18.01
CA ALA A 382 65.03 -32.42 -16.90
C ALA A 382 64.55 -31.02 -16.48
N ASP A 383 65.49 -30.09 -16.24
CA ASP A 383 65.17 -28.71 -15.87
C ASP A 383 64.37 -28.00 -16.98
N ALA A 384 64.61 -28.32 -18.26
CA ALA A 384 63.83 -27.80 -19.38
C ALA A 384 62.42 -28.41 -19.43
N GLY A 385 62.27 -29.71 -19.18
CA GLY A 385 60.99 -30.41 -19.09
C GLY A 385 60.13 -29.92 -17.92
N ASP A 386 60.75 -29.72 -16.75
CA ASP A 386 60.10 -29.18 -15.56
C ASP A 386 59.69 -27.73 -15.78
N ARG A 387 60.56 -26.91 -16.40
CA ARG A 387 60.20 -25.54 -16.81
C ARG A 387 59.04 -25.53 -17.80
N GLN A 388 59.03 -26.44 -18.77
CA GLN A 388 57.95 -26.54 -19.76
C GLN A 388 56.64 -26.96 -19.10
N THR A 389 56.67 -27.96 -18.22
CA THR A 389 55.50 -28.45 -17.47
C THR A 389 54.95 -27.37 -16.54
N LEU A 390 55.83 -26.68 -15.79
CA LEU A 390 55.46 -25.56 -14.93
C LEU A 390 54.92 -24.39 -15.75
N THR A 391 55.50 -24.09 -16.91
CA THR A 391 55.01 -23.02 -17.80
C THR A 391 53.63 -23.37 -18.35
N GLN A 392 53.37 -24.63 -18.73
CA GLN A 392 52.06 -25.08 -19.20
C GLN A 392 51.00 -25.06 -18.09
N ALA A 393 51.35 -25.55 -16.89
CA ALA A 393 50.46 -25.54 -15.74
C ALA A 393 50.14 -24.10 -15.30
N LYS A 394 51.15 -23.21 -15.31
CA LYS A 394 50.97 -21.78 -15.05
C LYS A 394 50.13 -21.14 -16.15
N ALA A 395 50.35 -21.43 -17.42
CA ALA A 395 49.53 -20.91 -18.52
C ALA A 395 48.07 -21.38 -18.44
N TYR A 396 47.83 -22.65 -18.10
CA TYR A 396 46.48 -23.19 -17.92
C TYR A 396 45.76 -22.57 -16.71
N THR A 397 46.48 -22.41 -15.59
CA THR A 397 45.96 -21.75 -14.38
C THR A 397 45.72 -20.27 -14.64
N ASP A 398 46.66 -19.57 -15.28
CA ASP A 398 46.53 -18.17 -15.70
C ASP A 398 45.41 -18.00 -16.75
N GLN A 399 45.13 -19.00 -17.58
CA GLN A 399 44.00 -18.98 -18.52
C GLN A 399 42.67 -19.21 -17.81
N LYS A 400 42.58 -20.14 -16.84
CA LYS A 400 41.35 -20.37 -16.06
C LYS A 400 41.06 -19.23 -15.10
N LEU A 401 42.07 -18.79 -14.35
CA LEU A 401 42.01 -17.61 -13.50
C LEU A 401 41.83 -16.36 -14.34
N GLY A 402 42.48 -16.26 -15.50
CA GLY A 402 42.28 -15.18 -16.46
C GLY A 402 40.94 -15.20 -17.16
N ASN A 403 40.18 -16.30 -17.16
CA ASN A 403 38.79 -16.33 -17.62
C ASN A 403 37.81 -15.98 -16.50
N LEU A 404 38.09 -16.35 -15.24
CA LEU A 404 37.33 -15.87 -14.06
C LEU A 404 37.64 -14.40 -13.72
N ALA A 405 38.88 -13.97 -13.94
CA ALA A 405 39.40 -12.65 -13.64
C ALA A 405 39.58 -11.80 -14.91
N SER A 406 39.22 -12.30 -16.10
CA SER A 406 39.07 -11.44 -17.27
C SER A 406 37.89 -10.55 -16.99
N ARG A 407 38.26 -9.39 -16.51
CA ARG A 407 37.76 -8.07 -16.83
C ARG A 407 37.16 -7.93 -18.24
N ARG A 408 37.15 -8.90 -19.18
CA ARG A 408 36.40 -8.76 -20.43
C ARG A 408 34.90 -8.62 -20.17
N GLU A 409 34.29 -9.48 -19.36
CA GLU A 409 32.86 -9.35 -19.04
C GLU A 409 32.59 -8.09 -18.21
N LEU A 410 33.50 -7.73 -17.30
CA LEU A 410 33.38 -6.51 -16.49
C LEU A 410 33.67 -5.24 -17.30
N ASP A 411 34.58 -5.27 -18.27
CA ASP A 411 34.95 -4.18 -19.17
C ASP A 411 33.93 -4.05 -20.29
N ASP A 412 33.32 -5.14 -20.74
CA ASP A 412 32.14 -5.14 -21.63
C ASP A 412 30.96 -4.51 -20.90
N LEU A 413 30.70 -4.93 -19.65
CA LEU A 413 29.68 -4.31 -18.81
C LEU A 413 29.99 -2.84 -18.56
N ARG A 414 31.24 -2.50 -18.19
CA ARG A 414 31.67 -1.12 -17.95
C ARG A 414 31.57 -0.28 -19.21
N ARG A 415 32.02 -0.78 -20.37
CA ARG A 415 31.85 -0.10 -21.66
C ARG A 415 30.39 0.08 -22.01
N HIS A 416 29.55 -0.92 -21.76
CA HIS A 416 28.11 -0.82 -22.00
C HIS A 416 27.46 0.23 -21.10
N VAL A 417 27.82 0.25 -19.82
CA VAL A 417 27.34 1.24 -18.84
C VAL A 417 27.85 2.65 -19.20
N ASP A 418 29.13 2.81 -19.52
CA ASP A 418 29.72 4.08 -19.94
C ASP A 418 29.09 4.58 -21.26
N ASP A 419 28.81 3.69 -22.22
CA ASP A 419 28.12 4.03 -23.48
C ASP A 419 26.66 4.45 -23.25
N GLN A 420 25.96 3.78 -22.34
CA GLN A 420 24.63 4.21 -21.91
C GLN A 420 24.65 5.58 -21.24
N PHE A 421 25.63 5.86 -20.37
CA PHE A 421 25.78 7.17 -19.74
C PHE A 421 26.13 8.27 -20.74
N ASN A 422 27.02 8.00 -21.69
CA ASN A 422 27.35 8.96 -22.75
C ASN A 422 26.16 9.24 -23.67
N THR A 423 25.36 8.21 -23.98
CA THR A 423 24.12 8.35 -24.74
C THR A 423 23.09 9.20 -23.97
N LEU A 424 22.94 8.93 -22.67
CA LEU A 424 22.06 9.71 -21.79
C LEU A 424 22.50 11.17 -21.68
N ASP A 425 23.79 11.43 -21.45
CA ASP A 425 24.33 12.78 -21.35
C ASP A 425 24.12 13.55 -22.67
N THR A 426 24.39 12.91 -23.81
CA THR A 426 24.14 13.50 -25.13
C THR A 426 22.66 13.83 -25.31
N ARG A 427 21.76 12.92 -24.95
CA ARG A 427 20.31 13.12 -25.06
C ARG A 427 19.81 14.23 -24.12
N ILE A 428 20.32 14.29 -22.89
CA ILE A 428 20.01 15.37 -21.93
C ILE A 428 20.49 16.71 -22.48
N ASN A 429 21.71 16.77 -23.03
CA ASN A 429 22.24 18.01 -23.59
C ASN A 429 21.39 18.49 -24.78
N ARG A 430 20.91 17.58 -25.62
CA ARG A 430 19.99 17.88 -26.71
C ARG A 430 18.62 18.33 -26.24
N VAL A 431 18.06 17.70 -25.20
CA VAL A 431 16.80 18.14 -24.57
C VAL A 431 16.96 19.54 -23.95
N GLY A 432 18.12 19.84 -23.34
CA GLY A 432 18.45 21.17 -22.87
C GLY A 432 18.48 22.20 -24.00
N ALA A 433 19.13 21.87 -25.13
CA ALA A 433 19.18 22.74 -26.30
C ALA A 433 17.78 22.99 -26.89
N ILE A 434 16.94 21.96 -26.95
CA ILE A 434 15.53 22.05 -27.35
C ILE A 434 14.76 23.00 -26.41
N GLY A 435 14.94 22.86 -25.09
CA GLY A 435 14.29 23.73 -24.12
C GLY A 435 14.67 25.21 -24.30
N VAL A 436 15.95 25.49 -24.53
CA VAL A 436 16.43 26.85 -24.85
C VAL A 436 15.82 27.35 -26.16
N ALA A 437 15.81 26.53 -27.22
CA ALA A 437 15.25 26.89 -28.51
C ALA A 437 13.75 27.21 -28.42
N MET A 438 12.98 26.37 -27.72
CA MET A 438 11.53 26.58 -27.56
C MET A 438 11.21 27.80 -26.69
N SER A 439 12.04 28.09 -25.68
CA SER A 439 11.91 29.30 -24.86
C SER A 439 12.12 30.58 -25.69
N LEU A 440 13.21 30.62 -26.48
CA LEU A 440 13.49 31.73 -27.40
C LEU A 440 12.46 31.86 -28.52
N MET A 441 11.94 30.73 -29.02
CA MET A 441 10.86 30.75 -30.01
C MET A 441 9.60 31.38 -29.39
N SER A 442 9.22 30.94 -28.19
CA SER A 442 8.04 31.47 -27.49
C SER A 442 8.16 32.98 -27.24
N SER A 443 9.35 33.48 -26.87
CA SER A 443 9.57 34.93 -26.72
C SER A 443 9.59 35.68 -28.06
N SER A 444 10.14 35.09 -29.12
CA SER A 444 10.21 35.73 -30.46
C SER A 444 8.83 35.98 -31.10
N THR A 445 7.81 35.26 -30.66
CA THR A 445 6.43 35.42 -31.16
C THR A 445 5.60 36.42 -30.38
N GLN A 446 6.15 36.99 -29.29
CA GLN A 446 5.48 37.99 -28.45
C GLN A 446 5.56 39.39 -29.08
N GLY A 447 4.51 40.20 -28.85
CA GLY A 447 4.48 41.62 -29.27
C GLY A 447 3.83 41.89 -30.62
N PHE A 448 3.36 40.87 -31.34
CA PHE A 448 2.63 41.02 -32.61
C PHE A 448 1.13 40.80 -32.42
N ASP A 449 0.30 41.71 -32.95
CA ASP A 449 -1.15 41.57 -32.95
C ASP A 449 -1.59 40.47 -33.93
N GLY A 450 -2.43 39.54 -33.48
CA GLY A 450 -2.95 38.45 -34.31
C GLY A 450 -2.12 37.16 -34.26
N SER A 451 -1.77 36.61 -35.44
CA SER A 451 -1.05 35.33 -35.58
C SER A 451 0.41 35.58 -35.97
N SER A 452 1.35 34.92 -35.30
CA SER A 452 2.79 35.04 -35.54
C SER A 452 3.47 33.68 -35.64
N LEU A 453 4.53 33.61 -36.45
CA LEU A 453 5.38 32.43 -36.61
C LEU A 453 6.79 32.80 -36.11
N GLY A 454 7.32 32.00 -35.21
CA GLY A 454 8.65 32.16 -34.64
C GLY A 454 9.55 31.00 -34.99
N VAL A 455 10.81 31.30 -35.22
CA VAL A 455 11.88 30.31 -35.42
C VAL A 455 13.01 30.70 -34.48
N ALA A 456 13.55 29.73 -33.75
CA ALA A 456 14.68 29.97 -32.87
C ALA A 456 15.66 28.80 -32.86
N VAL A 457 16.92 29.12 -32.58
CA VAL A 457 17.99 28.14 -32.41
C VAL A 457 18.49 28.22 -30.98
N GLY A 458 18.61 27.06 -30.32
CA GLY A 458 19.09 26.93 -28.96
C GLY A 458 20.33 26.05 -28.90
N GLY A 459 21.23 26.36 -27.98
CA GLY A 459 22.44 25.58 -27.71
C GLY A 459 22.55 25.23 -26.24
N TYR A 460 23.00 24.01 -25.94
CA TYR A 460 23.28 23.58 -24.57
C TYR A 460 24.41 22.55 -24.56
N ARG A 461 25.49 22.84 -23.81
CA ARG A 461 26.69 22.00 -23.63
C ARG A 461 27.16 21.33 -24.93
N GLY A 462 27.30 22.11 -26.01
CA GLY A 462 27.82 21.65 -27.30
C GLY A 462 26.80 20.98 -28.23
N GLN A 463 25.55 20.81 -27.81
CA GLN A 463 24.44 20.36 -28.66
C GLN A 463 23.60 21.55 -29.13
N GLY A 464 23.09 21.49 -30.36
CA GLY A 464 22.22 22.50 -30.95
C GLY A 464 20.82 21.95 -31.28
N ALA A 465 19.81 22.81 -31.21
CA ALA A 465 18.44 22.51 -31.58
C ALA A 465 17.78 23.68 -32.31
N LEU A 466 16.88 23.35 -33.24
CA LEU A 466 16.05 24.30 -33.99
C LEU A 466 14.60 24.13 -33.55
N SER A 467 13.92 25.22 -33.26
CA SER A 467 12.50 25.26 -32.94
C SER A 467 11.74 26.15 -33.90
N VAL A 468 10.53 25.70 -34.27
CA VAL A 468 9.56 26.47 -35.03
C VAL A 468 8.23 26.42 -34.27
N GLY A 469 7.57 27.56 -34.14
CA GLY A 469 6.28 27.60 -33.49
C GLY A 469 5.40 28.74 -33.95
N PHE A 470 4.11 28.53 -33.79
CA PHE A 470 3.04 29.42 -34.18
C PHE A 470 2.34 29.94 -32.91
N SER A 471 2.14 31.24 -32.81
CA SER A 471 1.33 31.84 -31.76
C SER A 471 0.14 32.58 -32.35
N ARG A 472 -0.97 32.57 -31.63
CA ARG A 472 -2.17 33.31 -32.00
C ARG A 472 -2.82 33.94 -30.79
N GLN A 473 -3.09 35.23 -30.90
CA GLN A 473 -3.91 35.94 -29.96
C GLN A 473 -5.37 35.51 -30.10
N ILE A 474 -5.94 34.97 -29.02
CA ILE A 474 -7.34 34.50 -28.96
C ILE A 474 -8.24 35.64 -28.46
N SER A 475 -7.73 36.51 -27.60
CA SER A 475 -8.42 37.72 -27.14
C SER A 475 -7.41 38.83 -26.84
N SER A 476 -7.88 40.04 -26.54
CA SER A 476 -7.01 41.16 -26.11
C SER A 476 -6.12 40.81 -24.90
N ARG A 477 -6.45 39.75 -24.16
CA ARG A 477 -5.73 39.32 -22.93
C ARG A 477 -5.25 37.88 -22.95
N ALA A 478 -5.46 37.11 -24.03
CA ALA A 478 -5.07 35.70 -24.10
C ALA A 478 -4.35 35.35 -25.40
N ARG A 479 -3.22 34.64 -25.31
CA ARG A 479 -2.45 34.16 -26.47
C ARG A 479 -2.09 32.69 -26.29
N LEU A 480 -2.36 31.90 -27.33
CA LEU A 480 -1.98 30.50 -27.43
C LEU A 480 -0.73 30.36 -28.29
N THR A 481 0.25 29.58 -27.84
CA THR A 481 1.49 29.30 -28.56
C THR A 481 1.65 27.80 -28.70
N LEU A 482 1.96 27.35 -29.92
CA LEU A 482 2.25 25.96 -30.28
C LEU A 482 3.67 25.92 -30.84
N GLY A 483 4.49 24.98 -30.40
CA GLY A 483 5.88 24.88 -30.83
C GLY A 483 6.33 23.45 -31.00
N THR A 484 7.23 23.25 -31.95
CA THR A 484 7.98 22.01 -32.13
C THR A 484 9.47 22.32 -32.24
N ALA A 485 10.32 21.38 -31.89
CA ALA A 485 11.76 21.53 -31.97
C ALA A 485 12.43 20.19 -32.28
N ILE A 486 13.60 20.27 -32.92
CA ILE A 486 14.45 19.15 -33.26
C ILE A 486 15.90 19.45 -32.90
N ALA A 487 16.59 18.51 -32.26
CA ALA A 487 18.03 18.57 -32.01
C ALA A 487 18.82 17.83 -33.10
N GLY A 488 20.10 18.14 -33.24
CA GLY A 488 20.98 17.60 -34.29
C GLY A 488 21.12 16.08 -34.36
N GLY A 489 20.65 15.32 -33.37
CA GLY A 489 20.64 13.85 -33.39
C GLY A 489 19.28 13.18 -33.54
N GLY A 490 18.25 13.94 -33.94
CA GLY A 490 16.92 13.41 -34.26
C GLY A 490 15.92 13.43 -33.10
N GLU A 491 16.32 13.85 -31.90
CA GLU A 491 15.38 14.07 -30.80
C GLU A 491 14.45 15.24 -31.13
N THR A 492 13.15 15.00 -31.00
CA THR A 492 12.11 16.01 -31.24
C THR A 492 11.29 16.24 -29.99
N ALA A 493 10.85 17.48 -29.77
CA ALA A 493 9.86 17.80 -28.75
C ALA A 493 8.80 18.75 -29.31
N GLY A 494 7.61 18.71 -28.74
CA GLY A 494 6.51 19.60 -29.07
C GLY A 494 5.75 20.02 -27.83
N GLY A 495 5.17 21.20 -27.85
CA GLY A 495 4.45 21.76 -26.71
C GLY A 495 3.48 22.85 -27.10
N MET A 496 2.56 23.14 -26.18
CA MET A 496 1.56 24.19 -26.30
C MET A 496 1.48 24.96 -24.98
N GLY A 497 1.35 26.28 -25.04
CA GLY A 497 1.22 27.15 -23.87
C GLY A 497 0.17 28.23 -24.08
N LEU A 498 -0.46 28.68 -22.99
CA LEU A 498 -1.45 29.76 -22.97
C LEU A 498 -0.97 30.86 -22.01
N GLY A 499 -0.77 32.07 -22.52
CA GLY A 499 -0.51 33.26 -21.71
C GLY A 499 -1.79 34.06 -21.49
N ILE A 500 -2.06 34.47 -20.24
CA ILE A 500 -3.20 35.32 -19.86
C ILE A 500 -2.66 36.57 -19.16
N GLY A 501 -2.97 37.75 -19.69
CA GLY A 501 -2.65 39.04 -19.05
C GLY A 501 -3.72 39.41 -18.03
N LEU A 502 -3.34 39.44 -16.74
CA LEU A 502 -4.23 39.77 -15.60
C LEU A 502 -4.51 41.26 -15.45
#